data_AF-A0A1Y5S2Z9-F1
#
_entry.id   AF-A0A1Y5S2Z9-F1
#
_cell.length_a   1.000
_cell.length_b   1.000
_cell.length_c   1.000
_cell.angle_alpha   90.00
_cell.angle_beta   90.00
_cell.angle_gamma   90.00
#
_symmetry.space_group_name_H-M   'P 1'
#
loop_
_entity.id
_entity.type
_entity.pdbx_description
1 polymer ?
#
loop_
_entity_poly.entity_id
_entity_poly.type
_entity_poly.pdbx_seq_one_letter_code
_entity_poly.pdbx_strand_id
1 'polypeptide(L)'
;MTLVNEQTYYIAKPDVYLRAGPGSGAKENHLLLGDWLRYLGDTHGDWVKVRCRGDTGWLKEDQVTPTRALEVNFVDIGQGDGCHIVTPDDDIILIDAGEDDNMYRFLCWRYNLRSRNVARAPDFDPAKPAREPWKIDHVVISHPDADHYYGLRHIFDDPKLSFGAVYHNGVVERPSETEDPNLEYPDDLGGYASAGGQKYLWDVVQDTARMQALNDAHPTTRKYYLSTIRACLENSPAATIMALGTRLDDLSTPRFMPSFGPGNGLSLQILGPLREDVSHAGQTREGLRKLGNEGVTKNGHSVILRLVHGKLTMMLGGDLNTQAQDFLLQSYTDVPALASDLENLIDRIEAKGNTASPAELQALQNAKTDIADIITQARGVFRCDVAKACHHGSHHFSDTFLQCLDATATVISSGDAESYAHPRPDALGAFGKYGRGRRPLIFSTELARSTREFTPVIKFLTTIEKYLADIAAASSEAEKKRLTSAIEARKDRNVAVYGMITLRALGDQVILAQKLEEPAGSGAKWDIHQLVYNDKLGEFRS
;
A
#
# COMPACT_ATOMS: atom_id res chain seq x y z
N MET A 1 7.09 -25.79 -23.49
CA MET A 1 5.67 -25.40 -23.56
C MET A 1 5.40 -24.79 -24.93
N THR A 2 4.49 -25.34 -25.72
CA THR A 2 4.17 -24.73 -27.02
C THR A 2 3.45 -23.39 -26.81
N LEU A 3 4.07 -22.29 -27.23
CA LEU A 3 3.47 -20.96 -27.14
C LEU A 3 2.40 -20.78 -28.22
N VAL A 4 1.29 -20.16 -27.84
CA VAL A 4 0.13 -19.87 -28.69
C VAL A 4 0.12 -18.39 -29.02
N ASN A 5 -0.15 -18.06 -30.29
CA ASN A 5 -0.29 -16.68 -30.71
C ASN A 5 -1.42 -15.98 -29.96
N GLU A 6 -1.22 -14.71 -29.64
CA GLU A 6 -2.21 -13.85 -28.97
C GLU A 6 -2.55 -14.22 -27.52
N GLN A 7 -1.98 -15.30 -26.99
CA GLN A 7 -1.99 -15.57 -25.55
C GLN A 7 -1.04 -14.59 -24.83
N THR A 8 -1.48 -14.13 -23.66
CA THR A 8 -0.67 -13.38 -22.71
C THR A 8 0.29 -14.31 -21.97
N TYR A 9 1.53 -13.89 -21.83
CA TYR A 9 2.52 -14.55 -20.99
C TYR A 9 3.22 -13.56 -20.08
N TYR A 10 4.09 -14.07 -19.21
CA TYR A 10 4.84 -13.32 -18.22
C TYR A 10 6.29 -13.80 -18.15
N ILE A 11 7.18 -12.96 -17.62
CA ILE A 11 8.54 -13.36 -17.29
C ILE A 11 8.55 -14.33 -16.11
N ALA A 12 9.24 -15.46 -16.26
CA ALA A 12 9.31 -16.54 -15.28
C ALA A 12 10.54 -16.48 -14.35
N LYS A 13 11.56 -15.69 -14.69
CA LYS A 13 12.81 -15.56 -13.93
C LYS A 13 12.83 -14.25 -13.12
N PRO A 14 13.70 -14.12 -12.11
CA PRO A 14 13.82 -12.90 -11.31
C PRO A 14 13.99 -11.64 -12.19
N ASP A 15 14.83 -11.75 -13.21
CA ASP A 15 15.00 -10.76 -14.27
C ASP A 15 15.47 -11.42 -15.55
N VAL A 16 15.28 -10.72 -16.67
CA VAL A 16 15.82 -11.10 -17.98
C VAL A 16 16.20 -9.88 -18.81
N TYR A 17 17.06 -10.10 -19.80
CA TYR A 17 17.32 -9.13 -20.85
C TYR A 17 16.61 -9.52 -22.14
N LEU A 18 15.75 -8.64 -22.63
CA LEU A 18 15.18 -8.73 -23.97
C LEU A 18 16.30 -8.53 -25.00
N ARG A 19 16.53 -9.50 -25.88
CA ARG A 19 17.66 -9.48 -26.83
C ARG A 19 17.23 -9.00 -28.21
N ALA A 20 18.13 -8.33 -28.93
CA ALA A 20 17.87 -7.85 -30.30
C ALA A 20 17.65 -9.03 -31.28
N GLY A 21 18.27 -10.18 -31.01
CA GLY A 21 18.18 -11.38 -31.84
C GLY A 21 18.53 -12.65 -31.06
N PRO A 22 18.21 -13.85 -31.59
CA PRO A 22 18.59 -15.12 -30.99
C PRO A 22 20.11 -15.21 -30.78
N GLY A 23 20.54 -15.42 -29.54
CA GLY A 23 21.97 -15.50 -29.18
C GLY A 23 22.72 -14.16 -29.19
N SER A 24 22.04 -13.04 -29.48
CA SER A 24 22.68 -11.72 -29.52
C SER A 24 23.07 -11.25 -28.12
N GLY A 25 24.27 -10.67 -28.00
CA GLY A 25 24.70 -9.96 -26.81
C GLY A 25 23.99 -8.62 -26.60
N ALA A 26 23.40 -8.04 -27.66
CA ALA A 26 22.72 -6.74 -27.61
C ALA A 26 21.41 -6.83 -26.80
N LYS A 27 21.23 -5.87 -25.89
CA LYS A 27 20.13 -5.80 -24.92
C LYS A 27 19.20 -4.65 -25.31
N GLU A 28 17.94 -4.96 -25.62
CA GLU A 28 16.89 -3.96 -25.89
C GLU A 28 16.30 -3.43 -24.59
N ASN A 29 16.03 -4.33 -23.64
CA ASN A 29 15.42 -3.97 -22.37
C ASN A 29 15.82 -4.93 -21.23
N HIS A 30 15.61 -4.48 -19.99
CA HIS A 30 15.80 -5.23 -18.75
C HIS A 30 14.43 -5.37 -18.06
N LEU A 31 13.93 -6.59 -17.98
CA LEU A 31 12.57 -6.94 -17.55
C LEU A 31 12.63 -7.71 -16.24
N LEU A 32 11.57 -7.60 -15.44
CA LEU A 32 11.46 -8.24 -14.12
C LEU A 32 10.48 -9.42 -14.14
N LEU A 33 10.59 -10.28 -13.12
CA LEU A 33 9.60 -11.31 -12.81
C LEU A 33 8.16 -10.80 -12.93
N GLY A 34 7.34 -11.54 -13.67
CA GLY A 34 5.93 -11.21 -13.84
C GLY A 34 5.64 -10.12 -14.89
N ASP A 35 6.65 -9.59 -15.59
CA ASP A 35 6.41 -8.61 -16.66
C ASP A 35 5.57 -9.19 -17.79
N TRP A 36 4.49 -8.49 -18.14
CA TRP A 36 3.56 -8.88 -19.19
C TRP A 36 4.25 -8.89 -20.56
N LEU A 37 4.05 -9.95 -21.33
CA LEU A 37 4.57 -10.06 -22.70
C LEU A 37 3.57 -10.70 -23.65
N ARG A 38 3.63 -10.27 -24.92
CA ARG A 38 2.89 -10.87 -26.04
C ARG A 38 3.84 -11.66 -26.91
N TYR A 39 3.55 -12.94 -27.13
CA TYR A 39 4.24 -13.73 -28.14
C TYR A 39 3.83 -13.28 -29.55
N LEU A 40 4.81 -13.15 -30.45
CA LEU A 40 4.61 -12.62 -31.80
C LEU A 40 4.62 -13.69 -32.92
N GLY A 41 4.63 -14.98 -32.56
CA GLY A 41 4.54 -16.07 -33.54
C GLY A 41 5.84 -16.47 -34.23
N ASP A 42 6.98 -15.93 -33.78
CA ASP A 42 8.29 -16.19 -34.37
C ASP A 42 9.19 -16.89 -33.34
N THR A 43 9.72 -18.06 -33.72
CA THR A 43 10.56 -18.92 -32.88
C THR A 43 11.81 -19.34 -33.64
N HIS A 44 12.96 -19.29 -32.98
CA HIS A 44 14.23 -19.74 -33.55
C HIS A 44 15.00 -20.60 -32.54
N GLY A 45 14.89 -21.92 -32.67
CA GLY A 45 15.36 -22.86 -31.65
C GLY A 45 14.54 -22.68 -30.37
N ASP A 46 15.21 -22.46 -29.25
CA ASP A 46 14.61 -22.17 -27.93
C ASP A 46 14.37 -20.67 -27.68
N TRP A 47 14.49 -19.84 -28.73
CA TRP A 47 14.21 -18.41 -28.65
C TRP A 47 12.83 -18.08 -29.18
N VAL A 48 12.13 -17.19 -28.47
CA VAL A 48 10.77 -16.75 -28.79
C VAL A 48 10.76 -15.24 -28.93
N LYS A 49 10.13 -14.74 -30.00
CA LYS A 49 10.00 -13.31 -30.26
C LYS A 49 8.79 -12.75 -29.55
N VAL A 50 9.00 -11.70 -28.78
CA VAL A 50 8.00 -11.14 -27.88
C VAL A 50 7.94 -9.62 -27.96
N ARG A 51 6.79 -9.06 -27.59
CA ARG A 51 6.62 -7.64 -27.30
C ARG A 51 6.35 -7.44 -25.82
N CYS A 52 7.15 -6.61 -25.16
CA CYS A 52 7.03 -6.32 -23.72
C CYS A 52 7.38 -4.85 -23.46
N ARG A 53 6.59 -4.16 -22.64
CA ARG A 53 6.81 -2.75 -22.23
C ARG A 53 7.11 -1.77 -23.40
N GLY A 54 6.53 -2.03 -24.57
CA GLY A 54 6.70 -1.22 -25.78
C GLY A 54 7.79 -1.71 -26.75
N ASP A 55 8.78 -2.46 -26.23
CA ASP A 55 9.92 -2.97 -27.00
C ASP A 55 9.62 -4.35 -27.60
N THR A 56 10.32 -4.69 -28.68
CA THR A 56 10.25 -6.00 -29.34
C THR A 56 11.64 -6.63 -29.34
N GLY A 57 11.71 -7.92 -29.03
CA GLY A 57 12.97 -8.66 -29.05
C GLY A 57 12.75 -10.13 -28.76
N TRP A 58 13.80 -10.79 -28.28
CA TRP A 58 13.86 -12.24 -28.13
C TRP A 58 14.19 -12.64 -26.68
N LEU A 59 13.51 -13.68 -26.20
CA LEU A 59 13.74 -14.34 -24.91
C LEU A 59 13.91 -15.84 -25.12
N LYS A 60 14.47 -16.54 -24.13
CA LYS A 60 14.45 -18.00 -24.10
C LYS A 60 13.07 -18.51 -23.68
N GLU A 61 12.66 -19.66 -24.20
CA GLU A 61 11.37 -20.28 -23.86
C GLU A 61 11.22 -20.53 -22.35
N ASP A 62 12.30 -20.95 -21.66
CA ASP A 62 12.29 -21.20 -20.21
C ASP A 62 12.18 -19.92 -19.35
N GLN A 63 12.28 -18.74 -19.98
CA GLN A 63 12.11 -17.44 -19.36
C GLN A 63 10.66 -16.94 -19.40
N VAL A 64 9.76 -17.69 -20.03
CA VAL A 64 8.38 -17.31 -20.27
C VAL A 64 7.44 -18.28 -19.55
N THR A 65 6.40 -17.75 -18.92
CA THR A 65 5.37 -18.54 -18.21
C THR A 65 3.98 -18.01 -18.54
N PRO A 66 2.94 -18.86 -18.61
CA PRO A 66 1.56 -18.39 -18.68
C PRO A 66 1.01 -17.94 -17.31
N THR A 67 1.72 -18.24 -16.23
CA THR A 67 1.28 -17.95 -14.86
C THR A 67 1.56 -16.51 -14.51
N ARG A 68 0.54 -15.78 -14.08
CA ARG A 68 0.66 -14.42 -13.58
C ARG A 68 1.27 -14.40 -12.19
N ALA A 69 2.28 -13.57 -12.01
CA ALA A 69 2.86 -13.32 -10.70
C ALA A 69 1.97 -12.36 -9.89
N LEU A 70 2.00 -12.49 -8.56
CA LEU A 70 1.57 -11.40 -7.69
C LEU A 70 2.53 -10.21 -7.89
N GLU A 71 1.96 -9.02 -8.05
CA GLU A 71 2.69 -7.77 -8.16
C GLU A 71 2.18 -6.80 -7.09
N VAL A 72 3.07 -6.31 -6.22
CA VAL A 72 2.77 -5.31 -5.19
C VAL A 72 3.70 -4.13 -5.42
N ASN A 73 3.15 -2.95 -5.70
CA ASN A 73 3.93 -1.75 -5.97
C ASN A 73 3.65 -0.70 -4.91
N PHE A 74 4.67 -0.33 -4.17
CA PHE A 74 4.66 0.86 -3.33
C PHE A 74 5.05 2.05 -4.20
N VAL A 75 4.06 2.90 -4.42
CA VAL A 75 4.21 4.08 -5.26
C VAL A 75 4.70 5.22 -4.40
N ASP A 76 5.57 6.01 -5.00
CA ASP A 76 6.14 7.17 -4.38
C ASP A 76 5.15 8.35 -4.44
N ILE A 77 4.25 8.41 -3.46
CA ILE A 77 3.10 9.31 -3.49
C ILE A 77 3.36 10.69 -2.88
N GLY A 78 4.57 10.95 -2.36
CA GLY A 78 4.86 12.16 -1.59
C GLY A 78 4.63 11.90 -0.10
N GLN A 79 3.80 12.73 0.53
CA GLN A 79 3.28 12.44 1.86
C GLN A 79 2.30 11.26 1.73
N GLY A 80 2.64 10.12 2.36
CA GLY A 80 1.64 9.17 2.85
C GLY A 80 1.91 7.74 2.42
N ASP A 81 0.82 6.99 2.23
CA ASP A 81 0.86 5.65 1.68
C ASP A 81 0.15 5.54 0.33
N GLY A 82 0.73 4.74 -0.56
CA GLY A 82 0.14 4.41 -1.85
C GLY A 82 0.63 3.06 -2.34
N CYS A 83 -0.26 2.07 -2.36
CA CYS A 83 0.05 0.72 -2.79
C CYS A 83 -0.88 0.26 -3.90
N HIS A 84 -0.30 -0.30 -4.96
CA HIS A 84 -1.02 -0.87 -6.08
C HIS A 84 -0.65 -2.34 -6.24
N ILE A 85 -1.64 -3.21 -6.08
CA ILE A 85 -1.50 -4.66 -6.17
C ILE A 85 -2.22 -5.17 -7.41
N VAL A 86 -1.57 -6.09 -8.10
CA VAL A 86 -2.14 -6.89 -9.16
C VAL A 86 -2.06 -8.34 -8.73
N THR A 87 -3.21 -8.98 -8.58
CA THR A 87 -3.28 -10.36 -8.09
C THR A 87 -2.92 -11.35 -9.19
N PRO A 88 -2.60 -12.62 -8.83
CA PRO A 88 -2.45 -13.70 -9.81
C PRO A 88 -3.71 -13.94 -10.66
N ASP A 89 -4.88 -13.56 -10.16
CA ASP A 89 -6.18 -13.70 -10.83
C ASP A 89 -6.58 -12.43 -11.62
N ASP A 90 -5.63 -11.52 -11.87
CA ASP A 90 -5.80 -10.29 -12.65
C ASP A 90 -6.58 -9.15 -11.98
N ASP A 91 -7.09 -9.34 -10.75
CA ASP A 91 -7.74 -8.26 -9.99
C ASP A 91 -6.74 -7.15 -9.62
N ILE A 92 -7.24 -5.91 -9.61
CA ILE A 92 -6.48 -4.73 -9.21
C ILE A 92 -6.98 -4.24 -7.84
N ILE A 93 -6.06 -4.13 -6.90
CA ILE A 93 -6.32 -3.59 -5.56
C ILE A 93 -5.49 -2.32 -5.38
N LEU A 94 -6.13 -1.22 -5.00
CA LEU A 94 -5.46 -0.02 -4.49
C LEU A 94 -5.59 0.01 -2.97
N ILE A 95 -4.51 0.33 -2.27
CA ILE A 95 -4.52 0.58 -0.83
C ILE A 95 -3.88 1.94 -0.64
N ASP A 96 -4.70 2.91 -0.23
CA ASP A 96 -4.35 4.33 -0.14
C ASP A 96 -3.82 4.91 -1.47
N ALA A 97 -3.64 6.23 -1.52
CA ALA A 97 -3.27 6.96 -2.73
C ALA A 97 -2.42 8.22 -2.50
N GLY A 98 -1.98 8.50 -1.28
CA GLY A 98 -1.34 9.77 -0.93
C GLY A 98 -2.33 10.91 -0.76
N GLU A 99 -1.80 12.12 -0.55
CA GLU A 99 -2.58 13.36 -0.51
C GLU A 99 -2.95 13.89 -1.91
N ASP A 100 -2.01 13.78 -2.86
CA ASP A 100 -2.05 14.45 -4.17
C ASP A 100 -2.28 13.47 -5.35
N ASP A 101 -2.02 13.92 -6.59
CA ASP A 101 -2.29 13.18 -7.82
C ASP A 101 -1.21 12.15 -8.22
N ASN A 102 -0.25 11.82 -7.34
CA ASN A 102 0.86 10.92 -7.68
C ASN A 102 0.38 9.51 -8.04
N MET A 103 -0.48 8.89 -7.22
CA MET A 103 -1.06 7.58 -7.55
C MET A 103 -1.87 7.64 -8.84
N TYR A 104 -2.62 8.73 -9.06
CA TYR A 104 -3.36 8.95 -10.30
C TYR A 104 -2.44 8.98 -11.54
N ARG A 105 -1.32 9.71 -11.47
CA ARG A 105 -0.29 9.76 -12.52
C ARG A 105 0.35 8.40 -12.78
N PHE A 106 0.64 7.65 -11.72
CA PHE A 106 1.11 6.26 -11.82
C PHE A 106 0.11 5.40 -12.60
N LEU A 107 -1.20 5.46 -12.26
CA LEU A 107 -2.24 4.70 -12.97
C LEU A 107 -2.40 5.14 -14.43
N CYS A 108 -2.31 6.45 -14.69
CA CYS A 108 -2.33 7.01 -16.04
C CYS A 108 -1.23 6.41 -16.92
N TRP A 109 -0.02 6.31 -16.38
CA TRP A 109 1.09 5.63 -17.03
C TRP A 109 0.86 4.12 -17.15
N ARG A 110 0.56 3.44 -16.04
CA ARG A 110 0.48 1.98 -15.92
C ARG A 110 -0.58 1.36 -16.82
N TYR A 111 -1.69 2.08 -17.02
CA TYR A 111 -2.86 1.63 -17.78
C TYR A 111 -3.13 2.46 -19.04
N ASN A 112 -2.21 3.35 -19.40
CA ASN A 112 -2.31 4.22 -20.59
C ASN A 112 -3.64 4.98 -20.66
N LEU A 113 -4.09 5.52 -19.52
CA LEU A 113 -5.41 6.15 -19.40
C LEU A 113 -5.52 7.40 -20.28
N ARG A 114 -4.43 8.15 -20.45
CA ARG A 114 -4.38 9.33 -21.33
C ARG A 114 -4.81 9.02 -22.77
N SER A 115 -4.48 7.83 -23.28
CA SER A 115 -4.83 7.42 -24.65
C SER A 115 -6.09 6.56 -24.73
N ARG A 116 -6.70 6.20 -23.59
CA ARG A 116 -7.89 5.37 -23.55
C ARG A 116 -9.10 6.19 -24.00
N ASN A 117 -9.83 5.71 -25.01
CA ASN A 117 -10.97 6.38 -25.61
C ASN A 117 -12.28 5.89 -24.97
N VAL A 118 -12.78 6.60 -23.95
CA VAL A 118 -13.96 6.19 -23.17
C VAL A 118 -15.11 7.16 -23.46
N ALA A 119 -16.30 6.63 -23.77
CA ALA A 119 -17.44 7.43 -24.25
C ALA A 119 -17.86 8.58 -23.33
N ARG A 120 -17.79 8.36 -22.01
CA ARG A 120 -18.13 9.36 -21.00
C ARG A 120 -16.98 10.32 -20.64
N ALA A 121 -15.79 10.15 -21.22
CA ALA A 121 -14.66 11.02 -20.94
C ALA A 121 -14.76 12.32 -21.76
N PRO A 122 -14.38 13.49 -21.21
CA PRO A 122 -14.41 14.77 -21.92
C PRO A 122 -13.59 14.79 -23.22
N ASP A 123 -12.59 13.93 -23.32
CA ASP A 123 -11.68 13.86 -24.46
C ASP A 123 -12.05 12.78 -25.48
N PHE A 124 -13.23 12.15 -25.35
CA PHE A 124 -13.75 11.13 -26.27
C PHE A 124 -13.72 11.56 -27.73
N ASP A 125 -13.26 10.66 -28.58
CA ASP A 125 -13.21 10.82 -30.02
C ASP A 125 -14.07 9.74 -30.70
N PRO A 126 -15.24 10.11 -31.28
CA PRO A 126 -16.12 9.14 -31.93
C PRO A 126 -15.51 8.53 -33.20
N ALA A 127 -14.41 9.07 -33.74
CA ALA A 127 -13.70 8.49 -34.87
C ALA A 127 -12.75 7.33 -34.45
N LYS A 128 -12.55 7.12 -33.14
CA LYS A 128 -11.71 6.03 -32.61
C LYS A 128 -12.57 4.95 -31.96
N PRO A 129 -12.13 3.68 -31.94
CA PRO A 129 -12.85 2.63 -31.21
C PRO A 129 -13.04 3.01 -29.74
N ALA A 130 -14.28 2.93 -29.27
CA ALA A 130 -14.58 3.12 -27.85
C ALA A 130 -14.03 1.95 -27.03
N ARG A 131 -13.67 2.23 -25.79
CA ARG A 131 -13.25 1.26 -24.77
C ARG A 131 -14.05 1.52 -23.51
N GLU A 132 -14.38 0.45 -22.80
CA GLU A 132 -14.91 0.55 -21.44
C GLU A 132 -13.92 1.26 -20.52
N PRO A 133 -14.36 1.90 -19.43
CA PRO A 133 -13.46 2.33 -18.36
C PRO A 133 -12.56 1.17 -17.90
N TRP A 134 -11.34 1.47 -17.47
CA TRP A 134 -10.46 0.48 -16.87
C TRP A 134 -10.91 0.22 -15.43
N LYS A 135 -11.20 -1.05 -15.12
CA LYS A 135 -11.74 -1.44 -13.83
C LYS A 135 -10.63 -1.50 -12.78
N ILE A 136 -10.89 -0.94 -11.62
CA ILE A 136 -10.16 -1.18 -10.37
C ILE A 136 -11.12 -1.98 -9.49
N ASP A 137 -10.77 -3.23 -9.19
CA ASP A 137 -11.68 -4.17 -8.54
C ASP A 137 -11.90 -3.83 -7.08
N HIS A 138 -10.82 -3.44 -6.39
CA HIS A 138 -10.84 -3.15 -4.97
C HIS A 138 -10.05 -1.88 -4.65
N VAL A 139 -10.57 -1.07 -3.75
CA VAL A 139 -9.89 0.08 -3.14
C VAL A 139 -9.97 -0.09 -1.63
N VAL A 140 -8.89 0.13 -0.90
CA VAL A 140 -8.85 0.11 0.56
C VAL A 140 -8.34 1.46 1.03
N ILE A 141 -9.11 2.12 1.87
CA ILE A 141 -8.69 3.28 2.65
C ILE A 141 -8.30 2.76 4.03
N SER A 142 -7.02 2.81 4.37
CA SER A 142 -6.53 2.26 5.64
C SER A 142 -7.14 3.02 6.82
N HIS A 143 -7.13 4.35 6.78
CA HIS A 143 -7.75 5.24 7.77
C HIS A 143 -8.00 6.63 7.16
N PRO A 144 -8.74 7.53 7.84
CA PRO A 144 -9.22 8.75 7.22
C PRO A 144 -8.29 9.94 7.47
N ASP A 145 -6.99 9.79 7.26
CA ASP A 145 -6.07 10.92 7.12
C ASP A 145 -5.83 11.23 5.64
N ALA A 146 -5.73 12.53 5.31
CA ALA A 146 -5.80 13.01 3.93
C ALA A 146 -4.63 12.50 3.06
N ASP A 147 -3.46 12.34 3.66
CA ASP A 147 -2.29 11.69 3.09
C ASP A 147 -2.45 10.19 2.79
N HIS A 148 -3.53 9.56 3.21
CA HIS A 148 -3.86 8.20 2.81
C HIS A 148 -4.90 8.18 1.69
N TYR A 149 -6.02 8.90 1.86
CA TYR A 149 -7.16 8.73 0.96
C TYR A 149 -7.33 9.84 -0.08
N TYR A 150 -6.80 11.05 0.13
CA TYR A 150 -7.26 12.21 -0.64
C TYR A 150 -6.85 12.15 -2.11
N GLY A 151 -5.71 11.54 -2.42
CA GLY A 151 -5.28 11.24 -3.79
C GLY A 151 -6.28 10.36 -4.56
N LEU A 152 -7.14 9.59 -3.87
CA LEU A 152 -8.25 8.87 -4.49
C LEU A 152 -9.26 9.82 -5.13
N ARG A 153 -9.36 11.08 -4.71
CA ARG A 153 -10.24 12.07 -5.35
C ARG A 153 -9.95 12.20 -6.83
N HIS A 154 -8.68 12.34 -7.20
CA HIS A 154 -8.24 12.42 -8.60
C HIS A 154 -8.53 11.13 -9.38
N ILE A 155 -8.46 9.98 -8.70
CA ILE A 155 -8.69 8.66 -9.28
C ILE A 155 -10.19 8.44 -9.50
N PHE A 156 -11.01 8.72 -8.48
CA PHE A 156 -12.46 8.59 -8.52
C PHE A 156 -13.13 9.58 -9.46
N ASP A 157 -12.57 10.77 -9.68
CA ASP A 157 -13.09 11.73 -10.65
C ASP A 157 -12.79 11.32 -12.11
N ASP A 158 -11.83 10.41 -12.38
CA ASP A 158 -11.47 10.06 -13.76
C ASP A 158 -12.53 9.14 -14.41
N PRO A 159 -13.26 9.60 -15.43
CA PRO A 159 -14.30 8.81 -16.09
C PRO A 159 -13.74 7.62 -16.87
N LYS A 160 -12.41 7.55 -17.07
CA LYS A 160 -11.74 6.41 -17.71
C LYS A 160 -11.46 5.27 -16.76
N LEU A 161 -11.76 5.42 -15.47
CA LEU A 161 -11.71 4.39 -14.45
C LEU A 161 -13.11 4.01 -13.98
N SER A 162 -13.29 2.77 -13.52
CA SER A 162 -14.49 2.31 -12.81
C SER A 162 -14.11 1.47 -11.60
N PHE A 163 -14.97 1.41 -10.58
CA PHE A 163 -14.63 0.84 -9.27
C PHE A 163 -15.61 -0.26 -8.87
N GLY A 164 -15.08 -1.35 -8.32
CA GLY A 164 -15.85 -2.47 -7.78
C GLY A 164 -16.24 -2.25 -6.31
N ALA A 165 -15.34 -2.56 -5.39
CA ALA A 165 -15.56 -2.39 -3.96
C ALA A 165 -14.55 -1.40 -3.35
N VAL A 166 -15.05 -0.48 -2.52
CA VAL A 166 -14.24 0.38 -1.67
C VAL A 166 -14.39 -0.11 -0.23
N TYR A 167 -13.26 -0.32 0.41
CA TYR A 167 -13.13 -0.77 1.77
C TYR A 167 -12.55 0.35 2.63
N HIS A 168 -12.98 0.44 3.89
CA HIS A 168 -12.41 1.39 4.86
C HIS A 168 -12.41 0.81 6.27
N ASN A 169 -11.91 1.54 7.26
CA ASN A 169 -11.84 1.09 8.66
C ASN A 169 -13.11 1.38 9.50
N GLY A 170 -14.18 1.90 8.90
CA GLY A 170 -15.39 2.30 9.61
C GLY A 170 -15.37 3.73 10.17
N VAL A 171 -14.21 4.38 10.22
CA VAL A 171 -14.08 5.79 10.63
C VAL A 171 -14.29 6.69 9.42
N VAL A 172 -15.10 7.74 9.57
CA VAL A 172 -15.44 8.67 8.48
C VAL A 172 -15.43 10.10 9.01
N GLU A 173 -14.49 10.91 8.52
CA GLU A 173 -14.44 12.34 8.79
C GLU A 173 -15.70 13.03 8.26
N ARG A 174 -16.36 13.80 9.12
CA ARG A 174 -17.62 14.48 8.80
C ARG A 174 -17.69 15.87 9.44
N PRO A 175 -18.61 16.76 9.00
CA PRO A 175 -18.80 18.05 9.66
C PRO A 175 -18.99 17.90 11.18
N SER A 176 -18.53 18.89 11.95
CA SER A 176 -18.77 18.93 13.39
C SER A 176 -20.23 19.33 13.66
N GLU A 177 -21.12 18.35 13.48
CA GLU A 177 -22.55 18.44 13.67
C GLU A 177 -23.01 17.28 14.56
N THR A 178 -23.75 17.59 15.63
CA THR A 178 -24.26 16.58 16.56
C THR A 178 -25.39 15.78 15.90
N GLU A 179 -25.17 14.48 15.66
CA GLU A 179 -26.20 13.55 15.16
C GLU A 179 -27.09 13.03 16.30
N ASP A 180 -26.49 12.67 17.44
CA ASP A 180 -27.17 12.23 18.66
C ASP A 180 -26.77 13.10 19.86
N PRO A 181 -27.70 13.84 20.49
CA PRO A 181 -27.38 14.72 21.62
C PRO A 181 -26.89 13.97 22.87
N ASN A 182 -26.98 12.63 22.91
CA ASN A 182 -26.47 11.79 23.99
C ASN A 182 -25.04 11.30 23.77
N LEU A 183 -24.38 11.71 22.68
CA LEU A 183 -22.98 11.38 22.39
C LEU A 183 -22.07 12.60 22.56
N GLU A 184 -20.81 12.35 22.83
CA GLU A 184 -19.77 13.39 22.86
C GLU A 184 -19.12 13.51 21.47
N TYR A 185 -18.88 14.74 21.00
CA TYR A 185 -18.24 15.02 19.71
C TYR A 185 -16.96 15.86 19.92
N PRO A 186 -15.89 15.26 20.47
CA PRO A 186 -14.64 15.98 20.75
C PRO A 186 -13.82 16.30 19.48
N ASP A 187 -14.12 15.63 18.38
CA ASP A 187 -13.44 15.71 17.09
C ASP A 187 -14.47 15.49 15.95
N ASP A 188 -13.98 15.34 14.72
CA ASP A 188 -14.79 15.24 13.50
C ASP A 188 -15.02 13.79 13.02
N LEU A 189 -14.75 12.79 13.86
CA LEU A 189 -14.87 11.36 13.51
C LEU A 189 -16.30 10.83 13.69
N GLY A 190 -17.11 11.53 14.49
CA GLY A 190 -18.45 11.12 14.91
C GLY A 190 -18.60 11.11 16.43
N GLY A 191 -19.76 10.65 16.91
CA GLY A 191 -20.09 10.65 18.32
C GLY A 191 -19.39 9.54 19.09
N TYR A 192 -19.00 9.83 20.31
CA TYR A 192 -18.39 8.90 21.25
C TYR A 192 -19.35 8.54 22.39
N ALA A 193 -19.40 7.25 22.70
CA ALA A 193 -20.10 6.70 23.86
C ALA A 193 -19.12 6.26 24.94
N SER A 194 -19.52 6.37 26.20
CA SER A 194 -18.76 5.84 27.35
C SER A 194 -19.38 4.54 27.82
N ALA A 195 -18.59 3.46 27.86
CA ALA A 195 -19.02 2.14 28.33
C ALA A 195 -17.89 1.45 29.09
N GLY A 196 -18.18 0.87 30.27
CA GLY A 196 -17.19 0.09 31.03
C GLY A 196 -15.92 0.86 31.44
N GLY A 197 -16.01 2.17 31.65
CA GLY A 197 -14.86 3.03 31.97
C GLY A 197 -13.99 3.44 30.77
N GLN A 198 -14.36 3.02 29.55
CA GLN A 198 -13.67 3.33 28.31
C GLN A 198 -14.57 4.18 27.39
N LYS A 199 -13.95 4.95 26.49
CA LYS A 199 -14.66 5.67 25.42
C LYS A 199 -14.54 4.95 24.10
N TYR A 200 -15.61 4.97 23.30
CA TYR A 200 -15.67 4.33 22.00
C TYR A 200 -16.26 5.28 20.97
N LEU A 201 -15.66 5.33 19.77
CA LEU A 201 -16.30 5.90 18.60
C LEU A 201 -17.51 5.04 18.26
N TRP A 202 -18.70 5.63 18.42
CA TRP A 202 -20.00 4.97 18.28
C TRP A 202 -20.54 5.06 16.85
N ASP A 203 -20.31 6.19 16.17
CA ASP A 203 -20.83 6.48 14.84
C ASP A 203 -19.99 5.88 13.70
N VAL A 204 -19.59 4.61 13.85
CA VAL A 204 -18.88 3.86 12.81
C VAL A 204 -19.80 3.57 11.62
N VAL A 205 -19.28 3.68 10.41
CA VAL A 205 -20.01 3.43 9.16
C VAL A 205 -19.64 2.04 8.64
N GLN A 206 -20.59 1.10 8.62
CA GLN A 206 -20.26 -0.30 8.30
C GLN A 206 -20.51 -0.71 6.85
N ASP A 207 -21.49 -0.08 6.20
CA ASP A 207 -22.02 -0.54 4.92
C ASP A 207 -22.34 0.62 3.97
N THR A 208 -22.61 0.23 2.72
CA THR A 208 -22.86 1.15 1.61
C THR A 208 -24.06 2.05 1.90
N ALA A 209 -25.12 1.51 2.51
CA ALA A 209 -26.35 2.26 2.76
C ALA A 209 -26.11 3.37 3.78
N ARG A 210 -25.37 3.09 4.86
CA ARG A 210 -25.00 4.11 5.84
C ARG A 210 -24.05 5.15 5.25
N MET A 211 -23.08 4.73 4.43
CA MET A 211 -22.16 5.67 3.75
C MET A 211 -22.91 6.61 2.80
N GLN A 212 -23.83 6.07 1.98
CA GLN A 212 -24.68 6.87 1.09
C GLN A 212 -25.54 7.86 1.86
N ALA A 213 -26.23 7.39 2.91
CA ALA A 213 -27.06 8.26 3.75
C ALA A 213 -26.25 9.41 4.39
N LEU A 214 -25.02 9.14 4.83
CA LEU A 214 -24.13 10.17 5.38
C LEU A 214 -23.69 11.17 4.31
N ASN A 215 -23.37 10.70 3.10
CA ASN A 215 -22.98 11.57 2.00
C ASN A 215 -24.14 12.46 1.51
N ASP A 216 -25.36 11.91 1.45
CA ASP A 216 -26.59 12.61 1.08
C ASP A 216 -27.02 13.65 2.12
N ALA A 217 -26.76 13.38 3.40
CA ALA A 217 -27.00 14.34 4.48
C ALA A 217 -26.07 15.56 4.40
N HIS A 218 -24.90 15.42 3.77
CA HIS A 218 -23.88 16.47 3.72
C HIS A 218 -23.39 16.78 2.28
N PRO A 219 -24.30 17.17 1.36
CA PRO A 219 -23.98 17.33 -0.07
C PRO A 219 -22.98 18.45 -0.36
N THR A 220 -22.84 19.42 0.55
CA THR A 220 -21.97 20.61 0.40
C THR A 220 -20.84 20.66 1.45
N THR A 221 -20.57 19.55 2.13
CA THR A 221 -19.49 19.46 3.13
C THR A 221 -18.13 19.86 2.56
N ARG A 222 -17.31 20.52 3.39
CA ARG A 222 -15.90 20.79 3.10
C ARG A 222 -14.97 19.66 3.52
N LYS A 223 -15.49 18.60 4.15
CA LYS A 223 -14.69 17.43 4.51
C LYS A 223 -14.34 16.64 3.27
N TYR A 224 -13.04 16.43 3.06
CA TYR A 224 -12.52 15.78 1.85
C TYR A 224 -12.92 14.31 1.76
N TYR A 225 -13.09 13.62 2.89
CA TYR A 225 -13.47 12.20 2.90
C TYR A 225 -14.81 11.96 2.20
N LEU A 226 -15.87 12.64 2.65
CA LEU A 226 -17.19 12.50 2.05
C LEU A 226 -17.23 12.98 0.59
N SER A 227 -16.51 14.05 0.25
CA SER A 227 -16.43 14.51 -1.14
C SER A 227 -15.69 13.51 -2.04
N THR A 228 -14.70 12.80 -1.52
CA THR A 228 -13.95 11.74 -2.22
C THR A 228 -14.83 10.52 -2.46
N ILE A 229 -15.57 10.06 -1.45
CA ILE A 229 -16.53 8.96 -1.61
C ILE A 229 -17.65 9.34 -2.59
N ARG A 230 -18.11 10.59 -2.58
CA ARG A 230 -19.08 11.09 -3.56
C ARG A 230 -18.58 10.95 -4.99
N ALA A 231 -17.34 11.34 -5.27
CA ALA A 231 -16.74 11.17 -6.58
C ALA A 231 -16.76 9.70 -7.03
N CYS A 232 -16.49 8.77 -6.10
CA CYS A 232 -16.56 7.34 -6.39
C CYS A 232 -17.98 6.91 -6.81
N LEU A 233 -19.00 7.29 -6.03
CA LEU A 233 -20.39 6.91 -6.27
C LEU A 233 -20.98 7.59 -7.52
N GLU A 234 -20.58 8.82 -7.83
CA GLU A 234 -20.97 9.51 -9.07
C GLU A 234 -20.34 8.84 -10.30
N ASN A 235 -19.07 8.42 -10.22
CA ASN A 235 -18.38 7.76 -11.32
C ASN A 235 -18.76 6.28 -11.45
N SER A 236 -19.01 5.58 -10.36
CA SER A 236 -19.36 4.15 -10.30
C SER A 236 -20.54 3.93 -9.34
N PRO A 237 -21.79 4.18 -9.77
CA PRO A 237 -22.97 4.06 -8.90
C PRO A 237 -23.22 2.66 -8.31
N ALA A 238 -22.65 1.63 -8.94
CA ALA A 238 -22.74 0.25 -8.47
C ALA A 238 -21.63 -0.14 -7.47
N ALA A 239 -20.69 0.77 -7.18
CA ALA A 239 -19.60 0.49 -6.25
C ALA A 239 -20.15 0.28 -4.83
N THR A 240 -19.64 -0.72 -4.12
CA THR A 240 -19.98 -0.95 -2.71
C THR A 240 -18.97 -0.24 -1.82
N ILE A 241 -19.41 0.34 -0.70
CA ILE A 241 -18.53 0.97 0.30
C ILE A 241 -18.72 0.23 1.63
N MET A 242 -17.71 -0.51 2.10
CA MET A 242 -17.86 -1.41 3.24
C MET A 242 -16.72 -1.27 4.24
N ALA A 243 -17.02 -1.31 5.54
CA ALA A 243 -15.97 -1.32 6.54
C ALA A 243 -15.40 -2.73 6.74
N LEU A 244 -14.07 -2.84 6.74
CA LEU A 244 -13.33 -4.01 7.18
C LEU A 244 -13.07 -3.95 8.68
N GLY A 245 -12.92 -5.12 9.29
CA GLY A 245 -12.59 -5.24 10.71
C GLY A 245 -12.72 -6.67 11.21
N THR A 246 -12.17 -6.88 12.40
CA THR A 246 -12.22 -8.16 13.12
C THR A 246 -12.85 -7.90 14.48
N ARG A 247 -13.65 -8.85 14.97
CA ARG A 247 -14.29 -8.71 16.27
C ARG A 247 -13.32 -9.11 17.37
N LEU A 248 -13.19 -8.25 18.40
CA LEU A 248 -12.29 -8.49 19.53
C LEU A 248 -12.68 -9.76 20.31
N ASP A 249 -13.96 -10.08 20.38
CA ASP A 249 -14.49 -11.26 21.08
C ASP A 249 -14.37 -12.58 20.29
N ASP A 250 -13.92 -12.53 19.03
CA ASP A 250 -13.80 -13.68 18.11
C ASP A 250 -12.50 -13.63 17.28
N LEU A 251 -11.37 -13.34 17.92
CA LEU A 251 -10.05 -13.34 17.23
C LEU A 251 -9.62 -14.73 16.74
N SER A 252 -10.21 -15.78 17.31
CA SER A 252 -9.92 -17.17 16.91
C SER A 252 -10.45 -17.53 15.53
N THR A 253 -11.43 -16.78 15.01
CA THR A 253 -12.00 -17.00 13.68
C THR A 253 -11.40 -16.02 12.67
N PRO A 254 -10.53 -16.48 11.74
CA PRO A 254 -9.92 -15.59 10.76
C PRO A 254 -10.98 -14.92 9.87
N ARG A 255 -10.89 -13.60 9.72
CA ARG A 255 -11.68 -12.80 8.79
C ARG A 255 -10.82 -12.42 7.59
N PHE A 256 -11.44 -12.30 6.42
CA PHE A 256 -10.73 -12.01 5.17
C PHE A 256 -11.45 -10.91 4.40
N MET A 257 -10.69 -10.15 3.61
CA MET A 257 -11.28 -9.24 2.63
C MET A 257 -12.18 -10.06 1.70
N PRO A 258 -13.39 -9.58 1.35
CA PRO A 258 -14.29 -10.31 0.47
C PRO A 258 -13.59 -10.76 -0.82
N SER A 259 -13.80 -12.01 -1.23
CA SER A 259 -13.11 -12.68 -2.35
C SER A 259 -11.63 -13.07 -2.12
N PHE A 260 -11.05 -12.84 -0.94
CA PHE A 260 -9.65 -13.17 -0.62
C PHE A 260 -9.52 -14.10 0.59
N GLY A 261 -10.41 -15.09 0.68
CA GLY A 261 -10.39 -16.13 1.70
C GLY A 261 -9.27 -17.16 1.53
N PRO A 262 -9.12 -18.09 2.48
CA PRO A 262 -8.13 -19.16 2.39
C PRO A 262 -8.51 -20.14 1.27
N GLY A 263 -7.52 -20.59 0.49
CA GLY A 263 -7.74 -21.48 -0.65
C GLY A 263 -7.76 -20.78 -2.01
N ASN A 264 -7.85 -19.44 -2.02
CA ASN A 264 -7.50 -18.65 -3.19
C ASN A 264 -5.97 -18.59 -3.31
N GLY A 265 -5.44 -18.47 -4.54
CA GLY A 265 -3.99 -18.36 -4.75
C GLY A 265 -3.36 -17.20 -3.96
N LEU A 266 -4.18 -16.22 -3.56
CA LEU A 266 -3.87 -15.09 -2.68
C LEU A 266 -4.96 -14.97 -1.61
N SER A 267 -4.59 -14.83 -0.34
CA SER A 267 -5.53 -14.47 0.73
C SER A 267 -5.14 -13.16 1.41
N LEU A 268 -6.13 -12.39 1.85
CA LEU A 268 -5.97 -11.12 2.56
C LEU A 268 -6.75 -11.19 3.87
N GLN A 269 -6.08 -11.64 4.93
CA GLN A 269 -6.67 -11.74 6.26
C GLN A 269 -6.73 -10.36 6.91
N ILE A 270 -7.86 -10.06 7.54
CA ILE A 270 -8.09 -8.80 8.27
C ILE A 270 -7.68 -9.04 9.73
N LEU A 271 -6.71 -8.26 10.22
CA LEU A 271 -6.26 -8.31 11.62
C LEU A 271 -6.78 -7.12 12.44
N GLY A 272 -7.19 -6.05 11.77
CA GLY A 272 -7.73 -4.84 12.37
C GLY A 272 -8.43 -3.96 11.33
N PRO A 273 -9.22 -2.96 11.75
CA PRO A 273 -9.43 -2.55 13.14
C PRO A 273 -10.18 -3.59 13.99
N LEU A 274 -9.95 -3.57 15.30
CA LEU A 274 -10.64 -4.42 16.26
C LEU A 274 -11.93 -3.75 16.73
N ARG A 275 -13.06 -4.43 16.52
CA ARG A 275 -14.39 -3.95 16.86
C ARG A 275 -14.90 -4.57 18.16
N GLU A 276 -15.61 -3.77 18.94
CA GLU A 276 -16.15 -4.16 20.23
C GLU A 276 -17.65 -3.87 20.28
N ASP A 277 -18.43 -4.73 20.91
CA ASP A 277 -19.84 -4.42 21.19
C ASP A 277 -19.92 -3.37 22.30
N VAL A 278 -20.42 -2.20 21.96
CA VAL A 278 -20.60 -1.07 22.87
C VAL A 278 -22.08 -0.95 23.20
N SER A 279 -22.41 -0.82 24.49
CA SER A 279 -23.78 -0.56 24.93
C SER A 279 -23.92 0.88 25.43
N HIS A 280 -24.80 1.65 24.80
CA HIS A 280 -25.08 3.05 25.13
C HIS A 280 -26.56 3.36 24.90
N ALA A 281 -27.17 4.13 25.81
CA ALA A 281 -28.57 4.57 25.71
C ALA A 281 -29.59 3.44 25.37
N GLY A 282 -29.39 2.23 25.90
CA GLY A 282 -30.29 1.09 25.68
C GLY A 282 -30.13 0.38 24.32
N GLN A 283 -29.09 0.72 23.55
CA GLN A 283 -28.73 0.07 22.30
C GLN A 283 -27.35 -0.57 22.41
N THR A 284 -27.12 -1.63 21.64
CA THR A 284 -25.80 -2.26 21.50
C THR A 284 -25.41 -2.26 20.03
N ARG A 285 -24.20 -1.79 19.73
CA ARG A 285 -23.65 -1.70 18.37
C ARG A 285 -22.14 -1.95 18.41
N GLU A 286 -21.55 -2.32 17.29
CA GLU A 286 -20.08 -2.35 17.20
C GLU A 286 -19.53 -0.92 17.21
N GLY A 287 -18.50 -0.68 18.00
CA GLY A 287 -17.75 0.58 18.04
C GLY A 287 -16.24 0.33 18.05
N LEU A 288 -15.48 1.42 17.97
CA LEU A 288 -14.02 1.40 18.00
C LEU A 288 -13.50 2.12 19.25
N ARG A 289 -12.57 1.51 19.99
CA ARG A 289 -12.02 2.10 21.20
C ARG A 289 -11.30 3.44 20.93
N LYS A 290 -11.55 4.46 21.74
CA LYS A 290 -10.75 5.69 21.69
C LYS A 290 -9.34 5.42 22.26
N LEU A 291 -8.35 5.30 21.39
CA LEU A 291 -6.97 4.94 21.75
C LEU A 291 -6.15 6.14 22.24
N GLY A 292 -6.55 7.36 21.88
CA GLY A 292 -5.84 8.56 22.31
C GLY A 292 -6.56 9.83 21.87
N ASN A 293 -5.79 10.81 21.38
CA ASN A 293 -6.37 11.96 20.68
C ASN A 293 -6.91 11.53 19.29
N GLU A 294 -7.41 12.48 18.51
CA GLU A 294 -7.99 12.23 17.19
C GLU A 294 -7.01 11.46 16.28
N GLY A 295 -5.80 11.96 16.05
CA GLY A 295 -4.80 11.30 15.21
C GLY A 295 -4.38 9.92 15.74
N VAL A 296 -4.14 9.77 17.05
CA VAL A 296 -3.83 8.45 17.61
C VAL A 296 -4.96 7.45 17.37
N THR A 297 -6.21 7.91 17.41
CA THR A 297 -7.39 7.07 17.18
C THR A 297 -7.62 6.78 15.69
N LYS A 298 -7.43 7.75 14.79
CA LYS A 298 -7.50 7.55 13.33
C LYS A 298 -6.49 6.49 12.89
N ASN A 299 -5.22 6.74 13.15
CA ASN A 299 -4.11 5.90 12.70
C ASN A 299 -4.17 4.53 13.39
N GLY A 300 -4.56 4.52 14.67
CA GLY A 300 -4.60 3.30 15.47
C GLY A 300 -5.71 2.32 15.09
N HIS A 301 -6.70 2.76 14.32
CA HIS A 301 -7.71 1.91 13.71
C HIS A 301 -7.50 1.71 12.21
N SER A 302 -6.25 1.79 11.73
CA SER A 302 -5.94 1.43 10.34
C SER A 302 -6.48 0.04 9.98
N VAL A 303 -6.92 -0.15 8.75
CA VAL A 303 -7.15 -1.50 8.19
C VAL A 303 -5.81 -2.23 8.15
N ILE A 304 -5.74 -3.39 8.82
CA ILE A 304 -4.53 -4.21 8.89
C ILE A 304 -4.77 -5.47 8.08
N LEU A 305 -4.00 -5.63 7.00
CA LEU A 305 -4.09 -6.79 6.12
C LEU A 305 -2.83 -7.65 6.22
N ARG A 306 -3.03 -8.94 6.47
CA ARG A 306 -2.02 -9.96 6.30
C ARG A 306 -2.24 -10.67 4.97
N LEU A 307 -1.37 -10.36 4.02
CA LEU A 307 -1.34 -10.98 2.70
C LEU A 307 -0.59 -12.31 2.77
N VAL A 308 -1.16 -13.35 2.16
CA VAL A 308 -0.50 -14.65 2.00
C VAL A 308 -0.61 -15.11 0.55
N HIS A 309 0.53 -15.43 -0.07
CA HIS A 309 0.62 -15.99 -1.42
C HIS A 309 1.63 -17.14 -1.43
N GLY A 310 1.16 -18.38 -1.54
CA GLY A 310 2.01 -19.55 -1.33
C GLY A 310 2.65 -19.50 0.06
N LYS A 311 3.98 -19.51 0.14
CA LYS A 311 4.73 -19.37 1.40
C LYS A 311 4.97 -17.92 1.82
N LEU A 312 4.80 -16.96 0.91
CA LEU A 312 5.07 -15.55 1.17
C LEU A 312 3.99 -14.97 2.07
N THR A 313 4.42 -14.27 3.10
CA THR A 313 3.56 -13.52 4.00
C THR A 313 3.98 -12.05 4.05
N MET A 314 3.00 -11.16 4.03
CA MET A 314 3.26 -9.72 4.02
C MET A 314 2.26 -8.97 4.91
N MET A 315 2.76 -8.00 5.67
CA MET A 315 1.95 -7.14 6.53
C MET A 315 1.76 -5.76 5.89
N LEU A 316 0.50 -5.32 5.79
CA LEU A 316 0.08 -4.01 5.33
C LEU A 316 -0.73 -3.36 6.46
N GLY A 317 -0.05 -2.55 7.29
CA GLY A 317 -0.61 -2.07 8.56
C GLY A 317 -1.17 -0.64 8.56
N GLY A 318 -0.97 0.15 7.50
CA GLY A 318 -1.20 1.60 7.57
C GLY A 318 -0.34 2.24 8.66
N ASP A 319 -0.96 3.09 9.48
CA ASP A 319 -0.24 3.99 10.38
C ASP A 319 -0.29 3.60 11.85
N LEU A 320 -0.29 2.30 12.13
CA LEU A 320 -0.31 1.80 13.51
C LEU A 320 0.74 2.49 14.39
N ASN A 321 0.27 3.30 15.32
CA ASN A 321 1.09 3.96 16.33
C ASN A 321 1.31 3.04 17.54
N THR A 322 2.18 3.45 18.46
CA THR A 322 2.49 2.69 19.69
C THR A 322 1.24 2.25 20.46
N GLN A 323 0.23 3.12 20.64
CA GLN A 323 -1.00 2.78 21.37
C GLN A 323 -1.82 1.70 20.66
N ALA A 324 -1.88 1.75 19.33
CA ALA A 324 -2.53 0.74 18.52
C ALA A 324 -1.81 -0.61 18.60
N GLN A 325 -0.48 -0.57 18.55
CA GLN A 325 0.36 -1.76 18.65
C GLN A 325 0.22 -2.40 20.04
N ASP A 326 0.22 -1.60 21.11
CA ASP A 326 -0.08 -2.09 22.46
C ASP A 326 -1.47 -2.73 22.55
N PHE A 327 -2.50 -2.06 22.00
CA PHE A 327 -3.85 -2.57 22.00
C PHE A 327 -3.96 -3.91 21.25
N LEU A 328 -3.30 -4.03 20.10
CA LEU A 328 -3.23 -5.28 19.35
C LEU A 328 -2.49 -6.37 20.13
N LEU A 329 -1.32 -6.07 20.71
CA LEU A 329 -0.53 -7.04 21.46
C LEU A 329 -1.28 -7.53 22.70
N GLN A 330 -1.96 -6.65 23.44
CA GLN A 330 -2.83 -7.04 24.55
C GLN A 330 -4.04 -7.87 24.11
N SER A 331 -4.54 -7.65 22.89
CA SER A 331 -5.72 -8.35 22.37
C SER A 331 -5.38 -9.75 21.86
N TYR A 332 -4.21 -9.92 21.23
CA TYR A 332 -3.77 -11.17 20.61
C TYR A 332 -2.85 -12.01 21.50
N THR A 333 -2.63 -11.61 22.75
CA THR A 333 -1.83 -12.35 23.72
C THR A 333 -2.52 -12.40 25.08
N ASP A 334 -2.15 -13.37 25.90
CA ASP A 334 -2.65 -13.51 27.27
C ASP A 334 -1.89 -12.60 28.26
N VAL A 335 -1.06 -11.67 27.77
CA VAL A 335 -0.26 -10.76 28.59
C VAL A 335 -0.98 -9.42 28.74
N PRO A 336 -1.46 -9.07 29.95
CA PRO A 336 -2.29 -7.88 30.14
C PRO A 336 -1.50 -6.56 30.20
N ALA A 337 -0.16 -6.60 30.27
CA ALA A 337 0.68 -5.40 30.31
C ALA A 337 0.80 -4.76 28.91
N LEU A 338 0.92 -3.42 28.86
CA LEU A 338 1.24 -2.72 27.62
C LEU A 338 2.73 -2.97 27.29
N ALA A 339 3.04 -3.30 26.03
CA ALA A 339 4.41 -3.57 25.62
C ALA A 339 5.28 -2.31 25.78
N SER A 340 4.74 -1.14 25.44
CA SER A 340 5.44 0.15 25.62
C SER A 340 5.73 0.47 27.09
N ASP A 341 4.85 0.13 28.03
CA ASP A 341 5.11 0.31 29.46
C ASP A 341 6.23 -0.60 29.97
N LEU A 342 6.27 -1.84 29.46
CA LEU A 342 7.33 -2.80 29.76
C LEU A 342 8.68 -2.34 29.20
N GLU A 343 8.71 -1.86 27.95
CA GLU A 343 9.89 -1.25 27.32
C GLU A 343 10.42 -0.08 28.15
N ASN A 344 9.55 0.88 28.49
CA ASN A 344 9.90 2.02 29.33
C ASN A 344 10.38 1.62 30.73
N LEU A 345 9.83 0.55 31.31
CA LEU A 345 10.29 0.02 32.60
C LEU A 345 11.69 -0.58 32.49
N ILE A 346 11.95 -1.37 31.45
CA ILE A 346 13.25 -1.97 31.16
C ILE A 346 14.30 -0.87 31.01
N ASP A 347 14.06 0.11 30.13
CA ASP A 347 15.01 1.20 29.86
C ASP A 347 15.34 2.00 31.12
N ARG A 348 14.33 2.34 31.93
CA ARG A 348 14.52 3.09 33.18
C ARG A 348 15.37 2.32 34.20
N ILE A 349 15.22 1.01 34.29
CA ILE A 349 15.99 0.19 35.24
C ILE A 349 17.41 -0.05 34.70
N GLU A 350 17.56 -0.35 33.42
CA GLU A 350 18.88 -0.55 32.80
C GLU A 350 19.74 0.71 32.87
N ALA A 351 19.14 1.90 32.71
CA ALA A 351 19.82 3.18 32.87
C ALA A 351 20.44 3.40 34.27
N LYS A 352 19.97 2.69 35.30
CA LYS A 352 20.55 2.75 36.65
C LYS A 352 21.83 1.93 36.79
N GLY A 353 22.09 1.01 35.87
CA GLY A 353 23.24 0.11 35.92
C GLY A 353 23.40 -0.56 37.29
N ASN A 354 24.60 -0.45 37.88
CA ASN A 354 24.93 -1.08 39.16
C ASN A 354 24.20 -0.47 40.39
N THR A 355 23.38 0.55 40.21
CA THR A 355 22.61 1.20 41.30
C THR A 355 21.16 0.71 41.41
N ALA A 356 20.72 -0.18 40.52
CA ALA A 356 19.40 -0.81 40.61
C ALA A 356 19.27 -1.68 41.86
N SER A 357 18.18 -1.52 42.61
CA SER A 357 17.87 -2.31 43.79
C SER A 357 17.48 -3.75 43.44
N PRO A 358 17.55 -4.71 44.40
CA PRO A 358 17.11 -6.09 44.15
C PRO A 358 15.65 -6.20 43.67
N ALA A 359 14.75 -5.34 44.18
CA ALA A 359 13.36 -5.30 43.74
C ALA A 359 13.21 -4.83 42.29
N GLU A 360 14.01 -3.84 41.86
CA GLU A 360 14.03 -3.37 40.48
C GLU A 360 14.63 -4.40 39.52
N LEU A 361 15.69 -5.10 39.93
CA LEU A 361 16.25 -6.19 39.13
C LEU A 361 15.24 -7.34 38.96
N GLN A 362 14.42 -7.62 39.97
CA GLN A 362 13.32 -8.58 39.83
C GLN A 362 12.24 -8.07 38.88
N ALA A 363 11.85 -6.79 38.97
CA ALA A 363 10.88 -6.18 38.06
C ALA A 363 11.38 -6.18 36.60
N LEU A 364 12.67 -5.91 36.39
CA LEU A 364 13.34 -6.00 35.08
C LEU A 364 13.25 -7.41 34.51
N GLN A 365 13.52 -8.43 35.32
CA GLN A 365 13.43 -9.83 34.89
C GLN A 365 11.99 -10.22 34.53
N ASN A 366 11.01 -9.78 35.31
CA ASN A 366 9.60 -10.03 35.03
C ASN A 366 9.18 -9.35 33.71
N ALA A 367 9.51 -8.06 33.54
CA ALA A 367 9.19 -7.32 32.33
C ALA A 367 9.81 -7.94 31.07
N LYS A 368 11.06 -8.41 31.16
CA LYS A 368 11.70 -9.15 30.06
C LYS A 368 11.04 -10.48 29.73
N THR A 369 10.49 -11.15 30.75
CA THR A 369 9.73 -12.39 30.57
C THR A 369 8.40 -12.10 29.88
N ASP A 370 7.67 -11.09 30.33
CA ASP A 370 6.40 -10.66 29.73
C ASP A 370 6.60 -10.25 28.25
N ILE A 371 7.66 -9.49 27.93
CA ILE A 371 8.01 -9.15 26.54
C ILE A 371 8.29 -10.41 25.71
N ALA A 372 9.03 -11.38 26.24
CA ALA A 372 9.33 -12.62 25.53
C ALA A 372 8.05 -13.46 25.27
N ASP A 373 7.12 -13.46 26.21
CA ASP A 373 5.82 -14.13 26.09
C ASP A 373 4.93 -13.44 25.06
N ILE A 374 4.87 -12.10 25.07
CA ILE A 374 4.19 -11.30 24.03
C ILE A 374 4.75 -11.67 22.65
N ILE A 375 6.06 -11.60 22.47
CA ILE A 375 6.71 -11.90 21.17
C ILE A 375 6.39 -13.31 20.70
N THR A 376 6.45 -14.29 21.60
CA THR A 376 6.22 -15.70 21.26
C THR A 376 4.78 -15.93 20.80
N GLN A 377 3.79 -15.39 21.51
CA GLN A 377 2.38 -15.54 21.18
C GLN A 377 2.00 -14.73 19.94
N ALA A 378 2.36 -13.44 19.90
CA ALA A 378 1.99 -12.51 18.84
C ALA A 378 2.61 -12.87 17.48
N ARG A 379 3.77 -13.54 17.45
CA ARG A 379 4.35 -14.09 16.20
C ARG A 379 3.46 -15.09 15.50
N GLY A 380 2.57 -15.79 16.22
CA GLY A 380 1.58 -16.67 15.59
C GLY A 380 0.62 -15.92 14.66
N VAL A 381 0.46 -14.62 14.86
CA VAL A 381 -0.48 -13.75 14.13
C VAL A 381 0.26 -12.78 13.21
N PHE A 382 1.25 -12.06 13.74
CA PHE A 382 1.84 -10.90 13.07
C PHE A 382 3.11 -11.20 12.28
N ARG A 383 3.74 -12.36 12.49
CA ARG A 383 4.98 -12.70 11.81
C ARG A 383 4.79 -12.69 10.29
N CYS A 384 5.69 -11.99 9.60
CA CYS A 384 5.67 -11.87 8.15
C CYS A 384 7.08 -11.93 7.54
N ASP A 385 7.15 -12.05 6.21
CA ASP A 385 8.41 -11.95 5.48
C ASP A 385 8.70 -10.51 5.08
N VAL A 386 7.66 -9.79 4.63
CA VAL A 386 7.74 -8.40 4.20
C VAL A 386 6.75 -7.56 5.00
N ALA A 387 7.22 -6.48 5.61
CA ALA A 387 6.35 -5.53 6.31
C ALA A 387 6.34 -4.20 5.57
N LYS A 388 5.16 -3.59 5.46
CA LYS A 388 5.04 -2.15 5.27
C LYS A 388 5.32 -1.47 6.62
N ALA A 389 6.26 -0.54 6.64
CA ALA A 389 6.59 0.23 7.84
C ALA A 389 5.36 0.98 8.34
N CYS A 390 5.20 1.00 9.66
CA CYS A 390 4.17 1.78 10.34
C CYS A 390 4.41 3.28 10.14
N HIS A 391 3.35 4.02 9.83
CA HIS A 391 3.31 5.48 9.92
C HIS A 391 4.48 6.14 9.18
N HIS A 392 4.70 5.71 7.94
CA HIS A 392 5.75 6.18 7.04
C HIS A 392 7.20 6.06 7.57
N GLY A 393 7.43 5.29 8.64
CA GLY A 393 8.73 5.27 9.33
C GLY A 393 8.87 6.37 10.40
N SER A 394 7.77 6.76 11.04
CA SER A 394 7.74 7.58 12.25
C SER A 394 8.44 6.91 13.44
N HIS A 395 8.65 7.65 14.53
CA HIS A 395 9.15 7.16 15.81
C HIS A 395 8.04 6.58 16.71
N HIS A 396 6.78 6.66 16.29
CA HIS A 396 5.63 6.17 17.03
C HIS A 396 5.38 4.67 16.78
N PHE A 397 6.27 3.82 17.28
CA PHE A 397 6.11 2.37 17.26
C PHE A 397 6.62 1.75 18.57
N SER A 398 6.38 0.45 18.74
CA SER A 398 6.90 -0.41 19.80
C SER A 398 7.97 -1.33 19.21
N ASP A 399 9.12 -1.41 19.88
CA ASP A 399 10.20 -2.33 19.54
C ASP A 399 9.73 -3.79 19.60
N THR A 400 8.86 -4.10 20.57
CA THR A 400 8.23 -5.40 20.75
C THR A 400 7.36 -5.76 19.56
N PHE A 401 6.57 -4.82 19.05
CA PHE A 401 5.76 -5.07 17.86
C PHE A 401 6.63 -5.38 16.63
N LEU A 402 7.75 -4.68 16.42
CA LEU A 402 8.71 -4.99 15.36
C LEU A 402 9.31 -6.40 15.51
N GLN A 403 9.63 -6.80 16.74
CA GLN A 403 10.08 -8.17 17.03
C GLN A 403 9.01 -9.24 16.79
N CYS A 404 7.72 -8.88 16.91
CA CYS A 404 6.59 -9.74 16.56
C CYS A 404 6.44 -9.90 15.05
N LEU A 405 6.66 -8.82 14.29
CA LEU A 405 6.64 -8.87 12.82
C LEU A 405 7.77 -9.76 12.28
N ASP A 406 8.99 -9.66 12.86
CA ASP A 406 10.17 -10.47 12.49
C ASP A 406 10.37 -10.56 10.95
N ALA A 407 10.22 -9.41 10.29
CA ALA A 407 10.26 -9.28 8.84
C ALA A 407 11.70 -9.31 8.30
N THR A 408 11.94 -9.98 7.17
CA THR A 408 13.25 -9.97 6.50
C THR A 408 13.44 -8.75 5.60
N ALA A 409 12.34 -8.10 5.20
CA ALA A 409 12.34 -6.86 4.46
C ALA A 409 11.25 -5.91 4.97
N THR A 410 11.58 -4.63 5.12
CA THR A 410 10.62 -3.57 5.44
C THR A 410 10.59 -2.56 4.31
N VAL A 411 9.40 -2.24 3.82
CA VAL A 411 9.18 -1.19 2.82
C VAL A 411 8.58 0.02 3.52
N ILE A 412 9.22 1.18 3.37
CA ILE A 412 8.78 2.46 3.91
C ILE A 412 8.19 3.27 2.75
N SER A 413 6.92 3.65 2.85
CA SER A 413 6.36 4.69 1.98
C SER A 413 6.56 6.02 2.67
N SER A 414 7.42 6.85 2.09
CA SER A 414 7.72 8.23 2.48
C SER A 414 8.06 9.03 1.21
N GLY A 415 8.08 10.35 1.27
CA GLY A 415 8.41 11.19 0.12
C GLY A 415 8.43 12.67 0.44
N ASP A 416 8.83 13.50 -0.54
CA ASP A 416 8.94 14.95 -0.35
C ASP A 416 7.64 15.59 0.18
N ALA A 417 7.80 16.72 0.88
CA ALA A 417 6.75 17.58 1.42
C ALA A 417 6.03 17.10 2.70
N GLU A 418 6.58 16.11 3.38
CA GLU A 418 6.16 15.83 4.75
C GLU A 418 6.72 16.84 5.78
N SER A 419 6.03 16.97 6.91
CA SER A 419 6.41 17.90 7.99
C SER A 419 7.19 17.24 9.14
N TYR A 420 7.45 15.92 9.05
CA TYR A 420 7.91 15.11 10.19
C TYR A 420 9.27 14.42 10.00
N ALA A 421 9.94 14.60 8.85
CA ALA A 421 11.27 14.03 8.55
C ALA A 421 11.31 12.48 8.67
N HIS A 422 10.28 11.79 8.18
CA HIS A 422 10.27 10.36 7.93
C HIS A 422 11.07 9.99 6.66
N PRO A 423 11.70 8.80 6.62
CA PRO A 423 11.85 7.89 7.74
C PRO A 423 12.79 8.47 8.80
N ARG A 424 12.41 8.31 10.07
CA ARG A 424 13.21 8.80 11.18
C ARG A 424 14.47 7.94 11.35
N PRO A 425 15.60 8.50 11.81
CA PRO A 425 16.82 7.74 12.01
C PRO A 425 16.69 6.57 13.00
N ASP A 426 15.90 6.75 14.05
CA ASP A 426 15.59 5.71 15.04
C ASP A 426 14.72 4.60 14.44
N ALA A 427 13.72 4.94 13.61
CA ALA A 427 12.92 3.96 12.87
C ALA A 427 13.80 3.09 11.95
N LEU A 428 14.70 3.70 11.17
CA LEU A 428 15.66 2.97 10.33
C LEU A 428 16.55 2.03 11.17
N GLY A 429 17.05 2.54 12.31
CA GLY A 429 17.83 1.75 13.25
C GLY A 429 17.05 0.56 13.83
N ALA A 430 15.79 0.78 14.22
CA ALA A 430 14.92 -0.23 14.79
C ALA A 430 14.54 -1.31 13.77
N PHE A 431 14.17 -0.95 12.54
CA PHE A 431 13.89 -1.91 11.48
C PHE A 431 15.12 -2.78 11.17
N GLY A 432 16.32 -2.20 11.19
CA GLY A 432 17.56 -2.95 11.01
C GLY A 432 17.91 -3.85 12.21
N LYS A 433 17.63 -3.39 13.44
CA LYS A 433 17.94 -4.11 14.68
C LYS A 433 17.00 -5.29 14.95
N TYR A 434 15.71 -5.10 14.69
CA TYR A 434 14.66 -6.08 15.02
C TYR A 434 14.14 -6.86 13.80
N GLY A 435 14.61 -6.54 12.60
CA GLY A 435 14.36 -7.33 11.41
C GLY A 435 15.06 -8.69 11.44
N ARG A 436 14.53 -9.64 10.66
CA ARG A 436 15.02 -11.01 10.59
C ARG A 436 16.31 -11.13 9.79
N GLY A 437 17.31 -11.75 10.39
CA GLY A 437 18.59 -12.07 9.73
C GLY A 437 19.70 -11.07 10.01
N ARG A 438 20.88 -11.33 9.44
CA ARG A 438 22.09 -10.52 9.72
C ARG A 438 22.02 -9.13 9.06
N ARG A 439 21.29 -9.01 7.96
CA ARG A 439 21.14 -7.78 7.16
C ARG A 439 19.69 -7.67 6.67
N PRO A 440 18.74 -7.33 7.55
CA PRO A 440 17.37 -7.08 7.12
C PRO A 440 17.35 -5.99 6.06
N LEU A 441 16.52 -6.16 5.03
CA LEU A 441 16.41 -5.19 3.95
C LEU A 441 15.48 -4.05 4.36
N ILE A 442 15.89 -2.82 4.08
CA ILE A 442 15.05 -1.63 4.27
C ILE A 442 14.97 -0.94 2.91
N PHE A 443 13.76 -0.82 2.39
CA PHE A 443 13.46 -0.05 1.20
C PHE A 443 12.67 1.19 1.61
N SER A 444 12.93 2.33 0.97
CA SER A 444 12.16 3.56 1.15
C SER A 444 11.85 4.15 -0.21
N THR A 445 10.59 4.53 -0.45
CA THR A 445 10.20 5.14 -1.73
C THR A 445 10.95 6.44 -1.96
N GLU A 446 11.23 7.20 -0.90
CA GLU A 446 12.04 8.40 -0.94
C GLU A 446 13.53 8.13 -1.16
N LEU A 447 14.13 7.14 -0.50
CA LEU A 447 15.54 6.79 -0.76
C LEU A 447 15.74 6.23 -2.18
N ALA A 448 14.73 5.51 -2.69
CA ALA A 448 14.67 5.05 -4.07
C ALA A 448 14.34 6.20 -5.05
N ARG A 449 13.79 7.32 -4.56
CA ARG A 449 13.58 8.57 -5.29
C ARG A 449 14.91 9.29 -5.40
N SER A 450 15.85 8.65 -6.07
CA SER A 450 17.05 9.31 -6.49
C SER A 450 16.66 10.18 -7.70
N THR A 451 16.45 11.47 -7.44
CA THR A 451 16.50 12.49 -8.48
C THR A 451 17.95 12.92 -8.59
N ARG A 452 18.48 13.06 -9.81
CA ARG A 452 19.88 13.52 -9.93
C ARG A 452 19.97 14.87 -9.21
N GLU A 453 20.91 14.98 -8.28
CA GLU A 453 21.20 16.17 -7.46
C GLU A 453 21.29 17.47 -8.30
N PHE A 454 21.61 17.32 -9.60
CA PHE A 454 21.48 18.36 -10.64
C PHE A 454 20.89 17.83 -11.96
N THR A 455 19.75 17.12 -11.95
CA THR A 455 18.86 17.19 -13.12
C THR A 455 18.33 18.60 -13.08
N PRO A 456 18.65 19.48 -14.05
CA PRO A 456 18.39 20.87 -13.85
C PRO A 456 16.89 21.00 -13.76
N VAL A 457 16.39 21.42 -12.60
CA VAL A 457 15.08 22.04 -12.47
C VAL A 457 14.91 23.03 -13.63
N ILE A 458 16.00 23.68 -14.07
CA ILE A 458 16.10 24.47 -15.31
C ILE A 458 15.79 23.70 -16.61
N LYS A 459 16.19 22.44 -16.85
CA LYS A 459 15.89 21.70 -18.10
C LYS A 459 14.47 21.16 -18.11
N PHE A 460 13.95 20.72 -16.97
CA PHE A 460 12.56 20.30 -16.86
C PHE A 460 11.63 21.52 -16.86
N LEU A 461 11.96 22.59 -16.13
CA LEU A 461 11.28 23.88 -16.21
C LEU A 461 11.40 24.47 -17.61
N THR A 462 12.57 24.59 -18.23
CA THR A 462 12.64 25.08 -19.63
C THR A 462 11.89 24.18 -20.60
N THR A 463 11.81 22.87 -20.33
CA THR A 463 10.93 21.98 -21.10
C THR A 463 9.46 22.29 -20.83
N ILE A 464 9.06 22.50 -19.58
CA ILE A 464 7.70 22.88 -19.18
C ILE A 464 7.35 24.25 -19.73
N GLU A 465 8.15 25.29 -19.49
CA GLU A 465 8.07 26.65 -20.05
C GLU A 465 8.01 26.61 -21.57
N LYS A 466 8.81 25.77 -22.23
CA LYS A 466 8.70 25.56 -23.67
C LYS A 466 7.34 24.97 -24.04
N TYR A 467 6.87 23.92 -23.35
CA TYR A 467 5.54 23.37 -23.61
C TYR A 467 4.43 24.38 -23.33
N LEU A 468 4.53 25.18 -22.26
CA LEU A 468 3.58 26.23 -21.92
C LEU A 468 3.59 27.34 -22.98
N ALA A 469 4.77 27.72 -23.49
CA ALA A 469 4.91 28.66 -24.59
C ALA A 469 4.35 28.08 -25.90
N ASP A 470 4.65 26.81 -26.21
CA ASP A 470 4.13 26.12 -27.39
C ASP A 470 2.59 25.98 -27.30
N ILE A 471 2.02 25.72 -26.11
CA ILE A 471 0.58 25.68 -25.86
C ILE A 471 -0.04 27.07 -26.03
N ALA A 472 0.60 28.11 -25.52
CA ALA A 472 0.14 29.49 -25.68
C ALA A 472 0.19 29.95 -27.14
N ALA A 473 1.19 29.48 -27.91
CA ALA A 473 1.41 29.79 -29.31
C ALA A 473 0.62 28.90 -30.29
N ALA A 474 0.05 27.78 -29.82
CA ALA A 474 -0.66 26.83 -30.65
C ALA A 474 -1.88 27.46 -31.33
N SER A 475 -1.94 27.26 -32.65
CA SER A 475 -2.91 27.92 -33.55
C SER A 475 -4.28 27.23 -33.60
N SER A 476 -4.39 26.03 -33.01
CA SER A 476 -5.61 25.24 -32.97
C SER A 476 -5.80 24.54 -31.63
N GLU A 477 -7.05 24.27 -31.28
CA GLU A 477 -7.41 23.55 -30.06
C GLU A 477 -6.87 22.10 -30.08
N ALA A 478 -6.81 21.48 -31.26
CA ALA A 478 -6.22 20.16 -31.45
C ALA A 478 -4.72 20.14 -31.14
N GLU A 479 -4.00 21.20 -31.54
CA GLU A 479 -2.57 21.34 -31.26
C GLU A 479 -2.31 21.60 -29.77
N LYS A 480 -3.12 22.46 -29.12
CA LYS A 480 -3.09 22.67 -27.67
C LYS A 480 -3.28 21.36 -26.92
N LYS A 481 -4.34 20.61 -27.24
CA LYS A 481 -4.64 19.31 -26.62
C LYS A 481 -3.49 18.31 -26.78
N ARG A 482 -2.86 18.26 -27.95
CA ARG A 482 -1.69 17.41 -28.23
C ARG A 482 -0.49 17.77 -27.34
N LEU A 483 -0.17 19.06 -27.24
CA LEU A 483 0.95 19.55 -26.44
C LEU A 483 0.71 19.35 -24.93
N THR A 484 -0.50 19.64 -24.45
CA THR A 484 -0.92 19.36 -23.05
C THR A 484 -0.81 17.88 -22.73
N SER A 485 -1.27 17.00 -23.63
CA SER A 485 -1.14 15.54 -23.41
C SER A 485 0.33 15.09 -23.37
N ALA A 486 1.21 15.72 -24.15
CA ALA A 486 2.62 15.38 -24.19
C ALA A 486 3.40 15.80 -22.93
N ILE A 487 3.08 16.96 -22.34
CA ILE A 487 3.66 17.39 -21.06
C ILE A 487 3.16 16.51 -19.89
N GLU A 488 1.86 16.21 -19.84
CA GLU A 488 1.30 15.34 -18.80
C GLU A 488 1.89 13.92 -18.87
N ALA A 489 2.03 13.33 -20.06
CA ALA A 489 2.67 12.02 -20.23
C ALA A 489 4.15 11.99 -19.77
N ARG A 490 4.84 13.14 -19.78
CA ARG A 490 6.20 13.26 -19.23
C ARG A 490 6.20 13.33 -17.70
N LYS A 491 5.23 14.03 -17.09
CA LYS A 491 5.05 14.07 -15.64
C LYS A 491 4.68 12.68 -15.09
N ASP A 492 3.75 11.99 -15.77
CA ASP A 492 3.30 10.65 -15.39
C ASP A 492 4.48 9.67 -15.27
N ARG A 493 5.46 9.76 -16.18
CA ARG A 493 6.66 8.90 -16.16
C ARG A 493 7.61 9.17 -14.99
N ASN A 494 7.64 10.37 -14.43
CA ASN A 494 8.55 10.65 -13.30
C ASN A 494 8.07 9.93 -12.04
N VAL A 495 6.77 10.02 -11.74
CA VAL A 495 6.14 9.34 -10.60
C VAL A 495 6.13 7.81 -10.77
N ALA A 496 6.01 7.33 -12.02
CA ALA A 496 5.92 5.90 -12.31
C ALA A 496 7.25 5.14 -12.34
N VAL A 497 8.39 5.84 -12.30
CA VAL A 497 9.69 5.26 -12.66
C VAL A 497 10.75 5.43 -11.59
N TYR A 498 10.67 6.49 -10.79
CA TYR A 498 11.60 6.78 -9.71
C TYR A 498 10.86 6.72 -8.37
N GLY A 499 11.51 6.18 -7.34
CA GLY A 499 10.92 5.97 -6.02
C GLY A 499 10.04 4.73 -5.86
N MET A 500 9.47 4.16 -6.92
CA MET A 500 8.64 2.95 -6.79
C MET A 500 9.46 1.72 -6.34
N ILE A 501 8.96 1.04 -5.31
CA ILE A 501 9.46 -0.26 -4.85
C ILE A 501 8.43 -1.32 -5.25
N THR A 502 8.87 -2.35 -5.97
CA THR A 502 7.99 -3.43 -6.41
C THR A 502 8.39 -4.76 -5.80
N LEU A 503 7.44 -5.45 -5.20
CA LEU A 503 7.54 -6.86 -4.85
C LEU A 503 6.85 -7.69 -5.94
N ARG A 504 7.51 -8.74 -6.40
CA ARG A 504 6.96 -9.71 -7.35
C ARG A 504 7.09 -11.10 -6.79
N ALA A 505 6.03 -11.89 -6.85
CA ALA A 505 6.06 -13.27 -6.38
C ALA A 505 5.42 -14.22 -7.40
N LEU A 506 6.16 -15.26 -7.78
CA LEU A 506 5.68 -16.35 -8.62
C LEU A 506 5.94 -17.67 -7.89
N GLY A 507 4.92 -18.17 -7.18
CA GLY A 507 5.11 -19.28 -6.25
C GLY A 507 6.10 -18.88 -5.14
N ASP A 508 7.14 -19.68 -4.93
CA ASP A 508 8.17 -19.43 -3.91
C ASP A 508 9.27 -18.48 -4.39
N GLN A 509 9.25 -18.02 -5.64
CA GLN A 509 10.22 -17.06 -6.16
C GLN A 509 9.73 -15.64 -5.86
N VAL A 510 10.40 -14.95 -4.94
CA VAL A 510 10.03 -13.61 -4.50
C VAL A 510 11.19 -12.65 -4.75
N ILE A 511 10.90 -11.49 -5.33
CA ILE A 511 11.87 -10.41 -5.49
C ILE A 511 11.30 -9.11 -4.95
N LEU A 512 12.17 -8.26 -4.41
CA LEU A 512 11.94 -6.82 -4.27
C LEU A 512 12.88 -6.11 -5.24
N ALA A 513 12.37 -5.11 -5.94
CA ALA A 513 13.16 -4.35 -6.90
C ALA A 513 12.83 -2.86 -6.88
N GLN A 514 13.85 -2.06 -7.15
CA GLN A 514 13.76 -0.61 -7.36
C GLN A 514 14.53 -0.25 -8.62
N LYS A 515 14.12 0.82 -9.30
CA LYS A 515 14.76 1.20 -10.54
C LYS A 515 16.05 1.97 -10.29
N LEU A 516 17.09 1.66 -11.06
CA LEU A 516 18.34 2.44 -11.07
C LEU A 516 18.15 3.75 -11.84
N GLU A 517 18.76 4.83 -11.35
CA GLU A 517 18.75 6.14 -12.01
C GLU A 517 19.36 6.10 -13.42
N GLU A 518 20.54 5.48 -13.50
CA GLU A 518 21.25 5.23 -14.73
C GLU A 518 21.47 3.73 -14.83
N PRO A 519 21.27 3.14 -16.02
CA PRO A 519 21.61 1.74 -16.19
C PRO A 519 23.08 1.51 -15.83
N ALA A 520 23.37 0.49 -15.03
CA ALA A 520 24.75 0.10 -14.76
C ALA A 520 25.48 -0.19 -16.08
N GLY A 521 26.82 -0.18 -16.10
CA GLY A 521 27.61 -0.44 -17.32
C GLY A 521 27.27 -1.76 -18.05
N SER A 522 26.62 -2.69 -17.36
CA SER A 522 26.07 -3.93 -17.90
C SER A 522 24.72 -3.79 -18.62
N GLY A 523 24.08 -2.62 -18.62
CA GLY A 523 22.71 -2.36 -19.08
C GLY A 523 21.61 -2.72 -18.07
N ALA A 524 21.96 -3.08 -16.82
CA ALA A 524 21.00 -3.34 -15.76
C ALA A 524 20.24 -2.06 -15.38
N LYS A 525 18.91 -2.11 -15.42
CA LYS A 525 18.01 -1.00 -15.07
C LYS A 525 17.38 -1.11 -13.67
N TRP A 526 17.54 -2.25 -13.00
CA TRP A 526 16.88 -2.56 -11.74
C TRP A 526 17.92 -3.02 -10.72
N ASP A 527 17.79 -2.54 -9.49
CA ASP A 527 18.39 -3.13 -8.31
C ASP A 527 17.40 -4.17 -7.77
N ILE A 528 17.83 -5.43 -7.65
CA ILE A 528 16.96 -6.58 -7.42
C ILE A 528 17.50 -7.39 -6.26
N HIS A 529 16.64 -7.61 -5.27
CA HIS A 529 16.91 -8.41 -4.09
C HIS A 529 15.96 -9.60 -4.09
N GLN A 530 16.49 -10.81 -4.15
CA GLN A 530 15.67 -12.02 -4.12
C GLN A 530 15.49 -12.48 -2.68
N LEU A 531 14.27 -12.85 -2.31
CA LEU A 531 14.01 -13.57 -1.08
C LEU A 531 13.95 -15.07 -1.41
N VAL A 532 14.83 -15.84 -0.80
CA VAL A 532 14.93 -17.29 -1.00
C VAL A 532 14.28 -18.00 0.18
N TYR A 533 13.32 -18.89 -0.10
CA TYR A 533 12.71 -19.70 0.93
C TYR A 533 13.68 -20.77 1.44
N ASN A 534 13.85 -20.86 2.75
CA ASN A 534 14.64 -21.90 3.38
C ASN A 534 13.73 -22.96 4.00
N ASP A 535 13.58 -24.11 3.33
CA ASP A 535 12.68 -25.19 3.78
C ASP A 535 13.06 -25.76 5.16
N LYS A 536 14.32 -25.65 5.60
CA LYS A 536 14.73 -26.14 6.93
C LYS A 536 14.29 -25.22 8.06
N LEU A 537 14.22 -23.92 7.77
CA LEU A 537 13.84 -22.89 8.76
C LEU A 537 12.36 -22.50 8.63
N GLY A 538 11.72 -22.83 7.50
CA GLY A 538 10.32 -22.52 7.25
C GLY A 538 10.06 -21.04 6.95
N GLU A 539 11.05 -20.31 6.40
CA GLU A 539 10.97 -18.85 6.24
C GLU A 539 11.78 -18.33 5.04
N PHE A 540 11.44 -17.14 4.55
CA PHE A 540 12.26 -16.42 3.56
C PHE A 540 13.48 -15.74 4.19
N ARG A 541 14.57 -15.68 3.41
CA ARG A 541 15.82 -14.99 3.73
C ARG A 541 16.28 -14.15 2.52
N SER A 542 16.84 -12.97 2.80
CA SER A 542 17.52 -12.12 1.82
C SER A 542 18.95 -12.56 1.51
#